data_AF-A0AAV2FB74-F1
#
_entry.id   AF-A0AAV2FB74-F1
#
_cell.length_a   1.000
_cell.length_b   1.000
_cell.length_c   1.000
_cell.angle_alpha   90.00
_cell.angle_beta   90.00
_cell.angle_gamma   90.00
#
_symmetry.space_group_name_H-M   'P 1'
#
loop_
_entity.id
_entity.type
_entity.pdbx_description
1 polymer ?
#
loop_
_entity_poly.entity_id
_entity_poly.type
_entity_poly.pdbx_seq_one_letter_code
_entity_poly.pdbx_strand_id
1 'polypeptide(L)'
;MGCVEHIKFSKSMLNCSVGVELRNLQPLGYQASLESLLAIAADETQTVVLAIAGYSYKDMLMSWVCRLRSLRITNFIICALDQETYEFSVLQGLPVFHDLSAPSNISFNDCHFGTNCFQKVTKVKSRIVMKILKMGYNVLLGDVDVYWFENPVQYVRSFGPTTLAQSDEYNQTGPINLPRRLNSGFSFARSNAPTIAAIEKVVNHASTSTLSEQPIFYDVLCGEGGLNRISDDRCLEPVTNVTVHFLDRNLFPNGAYLDLWEKPNVREACMNKSCFVLHNNWINGRLKKLERQVLSGLWEYDSSKRMHLSCITPNSSTS
;
A
#
# COMPACT_ATOMS: atom_id res chain seq x y z
N MET A 1 25.15 -62.60 -19.85
CA MET A 1 24.26 -61.78 -19.00
C MET A 1 24.60 -62.13 -17.57
N GLY A 2 25.43 -61.32 -16.92
CA GLY A 2 26.02 -61.67 -15.63
C GLY A 2 25.64 -60.68 -14.55
N CYS A 3 25.30 -61.25 -13.38
CA CYS A 3 25.73 -60.87 -12.02
C CYS A 3 25.26 -59.47 -11.52
N VAL A 4 24.77 -59.22 -10.30
CA VAL A 4 24.98 -59.84 -8.97
C VAL A 4 23.78 -59.45 -8.08
N GLU A 5 23.15 -60.41 -7.40
CA GLU A 5 22.48 -60.17 -6.11
C GLU A 5 23.48 -60.52 -5.02
N HIS A 6 23.70 -59.62 -4.05
CA HIS A 6 23.79 -59.95 -2.62
C HIS A 6 24.30 -58.79 -1.73
N ILE A 7 23.76 -58.80 -0.50
CA ILE A 7 24.41 -58.49 0.78
C ILE A 7 24.27 -57.05 1.37
N LYS A 8 23.69 -57.07 2.57
CA LYS A 8 23.64 -56.06 3.64
C LYS A 8 24.96 -55.31 3.82
N PHE A 9 24.87 -54.01 4.11
CA PHE A 9 25.95 -53.29 4.78
C PHE A 9 25.50 -52.59 6.06
N SER A 10 26.22 -52.93 7.12
CA SER A 10 26.18 -52.33 8.45
C SER A 10 26.89 -50.97 8.46
N LYS A 11 26.59 -50.19 9.50
CA LYS A 11 27.31 -48.98 9.88
C LYS A 11 28.78 -49.30 10.20
N SER A 12 29.72 -48.69 9.48
CA SER A 12 30.93 -48.12 10.09
C SER A 12 31.53 -47.06 9.18
N MET A 13 31.93 -45.95 9.80
CA MET A 13 32.48 -44.74 9.21
C MET A 13 33.74 -44.97 8.38
N LEU A 14 33.93 -44.19 7.31
CA LEU A 14 35.25 -43.65 6.97
C LEU A 14 35.10 -42.23 6.44
N ASN A 15 35.85 -41.32 7.07
CA ASN A 15 35.90 -39.89 6.81
C ASN A 15 36.31 -39.55 5.37
N CYS A 16 35.59 -38.62 4.75
CA CYS A 16 36.18 -37.69 3.80
C CYS A 16 35.86 -36.26 4.25
N SER A 17 36.82 -35.67 4.94
CA SER A 17 36.86 -34.27 5.29
C SER A 17 37.28 -33.49 4.05
N VAL A 18 36.33 -32.90 3.33
CA VAL A 18 36.57 -31.66 2.60
C VAL A 18 35.61 -30.64 3.20
N GLY A 19 36.13 -29.91 4.17
CA GLY A 19 35.47 -28.76 4.74
C GLY A 19 35.34 -27.69 3.67
N VAL A 20 34.11 -27.42 3.26
CA VAL A 20 33.72 -26.07 2.87
C VAL A 20 32.66 -25.69 3.89
N GLU A 21 33.05 -24.83 4.84
CA GLU A 21 32.12 -24.16 5.73
C GLU A 21 31.08 -23.41 4.88
N LEU A 22 29.91 -24.01 4.70
CA LEU A 22 28.68 -23.31 4.32
C LEU A 22 28.12 -22.52 5.51
N ARG A 23 29.00 -21.91 6.31
CA ARG A 23 28.69 -20.95 7.37
C ARG A 23 29.39 -19.67 6.95
N ASN A 24 28.61 -18.65 6.60
CA ASN A 24 29.04 -17.33 6.10
C ASN A 24 28.97 -17.11 4.59
N LEU A 25 27.97 -17.66 3.90
CA LEU A 25 27.36 -16.83 2.85
C LEU A 25 26.50 -15.80 3.58
N GLN A 26 27.10 -14.64 3.89
CA GLN A 26 26.28 -13.45 4.06
C GLN A 26 25.42 -13.34 2.79
N PRO A 27 24.09 -13.20 2.90
CA PRO A 27 23.31 -12.83 1.73
C PRO A 27 24.01 -11.63 1.11
N LEU A 28 24.28 -11.65 -0.20
CA LEU A 28 24.72 -10.45 -0.91
C LEU A 28 23.59 -9.42 -0.79
N GLY A 29 23.57 -8.73 0.35
CA GLY A 29 22.53 -7.83 0.77
C GLY A 29 22.76 -6.50 0.12
N TYR A 30 22.52 -6.43 -1.20
CA TYR A 30 22.31 -5.15 -1.83
C TYR A 30 20.91 -4.69 -1.42
N GLN A 31 20.79 -4.22 -0.17
CA GLN A 31 19.60 -3.53 0.27
C GLN A 31 19.55 -2.22 -0.50
N ALA A 32 18.73 -2.18 -1.54
CA ALA A 32 18.53 -0.95 -2.29
C ALA A 32 18.09 0.14 -1.31
N SER A 33 18.91 1.19 -1.20
CA SER A 33 18.58 2.30 -0.32
C SER A 33 17.33 3.00 -0.85
N LEU A 34 16.56 3.62 0.05
CA LEU A 34 15.36 4.37 -0.36
C LEU A 34 15.72 5.46 -1.38
N GLU A 35 16.86 6.13 -1.18
CA GLU A 35 17.42 7.15 -2.08
C GLU A 35 17.61 6.58 -3.50
N SER A 36 18.23 5.41 -3.61
CA SER A 36 18.52 4.77 -4.89
C SER A 36 17.25 4.31 -5.60
N LEU A 37 16.30 3.73 -4.86
CA LEU A 37 15.01 3.32 -5.42
C LEU A 37 14.21 4.51 -5.92
N LEU A 38 14.15 5.60 -5.17
CA LEU A 38 13.43 6.81 -5.59
C LEU A 38 14.04 7.41 -6.86
N ALA A 39 15.37 7.47 -6.95
CA ALA A 39 16.07 7.99 -8.11
C ALA A 39 15.80 7.17 -9.39
N ILE A 40 15.53 5.86 -9.26
CA ILE A 40 15.24 4.97 -10.39
C ILE A 40 13.74 4.94 -10.72
N ALA A 41 12.89 4.93 -9.69
CA ALA A 41 11.46 4.68 -9.85
C ALA A 41 10.64 5.95 -10.13
N ALA A 42 11.04 7.12 -9.63
CA ALA A 42 10.21 8.32 -9.76
C ALA A 42 9.98 8.70 -11.24
N ASP A 43 8.80 9.23 -11.53
CA ASP A 43 8.48 9.75 -12.87
C ASP A 43 9.22 11.07 -13.16
N GLU A 44 9.04 11.60 -14.38
CA GLU A 44 9.67 12.85 -14.83
C GLU A 44 9.34 14.08 -13.97
N THR A 45 8.38 13.96 -13.05
CA THR A 45 7.97 15.03 -12.12
C THR A 45 8.27 14.72 -10.67
N GLN A 46 9.16 13.75 -10.44
CA GLN A 46 9.55 13.29 -9.11
C GLN A 46 8.38 12.65 -8.35
N THR A 47 7.37 12.11 -9.03
CA THR A 47 6.25 11.42 -8.37
C THR A 47 6.52 9.92 -8.30
N VAL A 48 6.34 9.34 -7.10
CA VAL A 48 6.39 7.91 -6.85
C VAL A 48 5.06 7.41 -6.30
N VAL A 49 4.60 6.26 -6.78
CA VAL A 49 3.50 5.50 -6.20
C VAL A 49 4.05 4.62 -5.08
N LEU A 50 3.52 4.75 -3.87
CA LEU A 50 4.00 4.03 -2.70
C LEU A 50 2.95 3.04 -2.21
N ALA A 51 3.35 1.79 -2.04
CA ALA A 51 2.63 0.81 -1.24
C ALA A 51 3.41 0.50 0.04
N ILE A 52 2.70 0.28 1.15
CA ILE A 52 3.30 -0.20 2.40
C ILE A 52 2.58 -1.49 2.78
N ALA A 53 3.33 -2.59 2.88
CA ALA A 53 2.76 -3.92 3.06
C ALA A 53 3.56 -4.74 4.06
N GLY A 54 2.85 -5.60 4.79
CA GLY A 54 3.43 -6.69 5.56
C GLY A 54 3.09 -8.03 4.91
N TYR A 55 3.73 -9.11 5.35
CA TYR A 55 3.73 -10.36 4.59
C TYR A 55 2.35 -10.99 4.55
N SER A 56 1.55 -10.69 5.57
CA SER A 56 0.15 -11.08 5.62
C SER A 56 -0.65 -10.60 4.40
N TYR A 57 -0.31 -9.47 3.78
CA TYR A 57 -0.98 -8.92 2.59
C TYR A 57 -0.27 -9.26 1.27
N LYS A 58 0.70 -10.18 1.27
CA LYS A 58 1.54 -10.46 0.09
C LYS A 58 0.75 -10.77 -1.18
N ASP A 59 -0.33 -11.55 -1.11
CA ASP A 59 -1.07 -11.94 -2.32
C ASP A 59 -1.83 -10.73 -2.89
N MET A 60 -2.37 -9.86 -2.03
CA MET A 60 -2.96 -8.58 -2.46
C MET A 60 -1.90 -7.65 -3.04
N LEU A 61 -0.71 -7.58 -2.44
CA LEU A 61 0.42 -6.85 -3.01
C LEU A 61 0.75 -7.33 -4.42
N MET A 62 0.79 -8.65 -4.66
CA MET A 62 1.04 -9.21 -6.00
C MET A 62 -0.05 -8.83 -7.00
N SER A 63 -1.33 -8.94 -6.60
CA SER A 63 -2.46 -8.51 -7.43
C SER A 63 -2.39 -7.01 -7.75
N TRP A 64 -2.07 -6.18 -6.75
CA TRP A 64 -1.89 -4.74 -6.89
C TRP A 64 -0.75 -4.39 -7.86
N VAL A 65 0.42 -5.04 -7.75
CA VAL A 65 1.54 -4.86 -8.68
C VAL A 65 1.14 -5.26 -10.10
N CYS A 66 0.47 -6.40 -10.26
CA CYS A 66 -0.02 -6.83 -11.57
C CYS A 66 -0.98 -5.80 -12.18
N ARG A 67 -1.86 -5.24 -11.35
CA ARG A 67 -2.78 -4.21 -11.81
C ARG A 67 -2.06 -2.94 -12.22
N LEU A 68 -1.11 -2.43 -11.43
CA LEU A 68 -0.32 -1.26 -11.80
C LEU A 68 0.44 -1.46 -13.12
N ARG A 69 1.07 -2.63 -13.30
CA ARG A 69 1.77 -2.97 -14.55
C ARG A 69 0.81 -3.01 -15.74
N SER A 70 -0.40 -3.56 -15.57
CA SER A 70 -1.43 -3.56 -16.63
C SER A 70 -1.88 -2.15 -17.02
N LEU A 71 -1.84 -1.20 -16.07
CA LEU A 71 -2.12 0.22 -16.25
C LEU A 71 -0.92 1.03 -16.74
N ARG A 72 0.21 0.37 -17.03
CA ARG A 72 1.49 0.98 -17.41
C ARG A 72 2.03 1.96 -16.37
N ILE A 73 1.72 1.72 -15.10
CA ILE A 73 2.29 2.45 -13.96
C ILE A 73 3.57 1.73 -13.55
N THR A 74 4.71 2.32 -13.86
CA THR A 74 6.05 1.76 -13.56
C THR A 74 6.75 2.48 -12.43
N ASN A 75 6.28 3.68 -12.06
CA ASN A 75 6.89 4.54 -11.06
C ASN A 75 6.45 4.20 -9.63
N PHE A 76 6.49 2.92 -9.24
CA PHE A 76 6.08 2.49 -7.90
C PHE A 76 7.25 1.92 -7.08
N ILE A 77 7.16 2.05 -5.76
CA ILE A 77 8.04 1.41 -4.78
C ILE A 77 7.21 0.79 -3.65
N ILE A 78 7.80 -0.19 -2.97
CA ILE A 78 7.17 -0.90 -1.85
C ILE A 78 8.01 -0.70 -0.59
N CYS A 79 7.36 -0.26 0.48
CA CYS A 79 7.90 -0.33 1.83
C CYS A 79 7.47 -1.65 2.47
N ALA A 80 8.42 -2.55 2.69
CA ALA A 80 8.21 -3.76 3.48
C ALA A 80 8.18 -3.41 4.97
N LEU A 81 7.12 -3.84 5.67
CA LEU A 81 6.96 -3.65 7.12
C LEU A 81 7.70 -4.69 7.96
N ASP A 82 8.12 -5.79 7.34
CA ASP A 82 8.81 -6.89 7.97
C ASP A 82 9.81 -7.54 6.99
N GLN A 83 10.77 -8.27 7.55
CA GLN A 83 11.83 -8.93 6.79
C GLN A 83 11.29 -9.96 5.79
N GLU A 84 10.22 -10.67 6.14
CA GLU A 84 9.61 -11.69 5.29
C GLU A 84 9.02 -11.07 4.01
N THR A 85 8.38 -9.90 4.13
CA THR A 85 7.87 -9.12 3.00
C THR A 85 8.99 -8.60 2.13
N TYR A 86 10.08 -8.14 2.74
CA TYR A 86 11.24 -7.63 2.02
C TYR A 86 11.87 -8.73 1.16
N GLU A 87 12.21 -9.87 1.77
CA GLU A 87 12.80 -11.01 1.07
C GLU A 87 11.88 -11.56 -0.01
N PHE A 88 10.59 -11.71 0.30
CA PHE A 88 9.59 -12.09 -0.68
C PHE A 88 9.59 -11.14 -1.88
N SER A 89 9.48 -9.83 -1.64
CA SER A 89 9.41 -8.83 -2.70
C SER A 89 10.69 -8.78 -3.54
N VAL A 90 11.88 -8.96 -2.93
CA VAL A 90 13.15 -9.07 -3.65
C VAL A 90 13.15 -10.30 -4.56
N LEU A 91 12.71 -11.47 -4.07
CA LEU A 91 12.61 -12.70 -4.87
C LEU A 91 11.62 -12.56 -6.03
N GLN A 92 10.61 -11.70 -5.89
CA GLN A 92 9.65 -11.37 -6.94
C GLN A 92 10.12 -10.27 -7.90
N GLY A 93 11.34 -9.74 -7.71
CA GLY A 93 11.91 -8.68 -8.55
C GLY A 93 11.17 -7.35 -8.43
N LEU A 94 10.67 -7.03 -7.23
CA LEU A 94 9.92 -5.80 -6.96
C LEU A 94 10.83 -4.68 -6.43
N PRO A 95 10.56 -3.39 -6.76
CA PRO A 95 11.28 -2.26 -6.19
C PRO A 95 10.89 -2.06 -4.72
N VAL A 96 11.66 -2.67 -3.82
CA VAL A 96 11.32 -2.75 -2.39
C VAL A 96 12.46 -2.26 -1.49
N PHE A 97 12.10 -1.56 -0.42
CA PHE A 97 12.99 -1.28 0.71
C PHE A 97 12.35 -1.74 2.01
N HIS A 98 13.19 -2.02 3.01
CA HIS A 98 12.78 -2.32 4.37
C HIS A 98 13.07 -1.10 5.25
N ASP A 99 12.04 -0.56 5.92
CA ASP A 99 12.22 0.47 6.93
C ASP A 99 12.57 -0.16 8.28
N LEU A 100 13.86 -0.14 8.61
CA LEU A 100 14.36 -0.67 9.89
C LEU A 100 13.84 0.11 11.12
N SER A 101 13.19 1.27 10.92
CA SER A 101 12.54 2.05 11.98
C SER A 101 11.06 1.69 12.20
N ALA A 102 10.53 0.73 11.43
CA ALA A 102 9.21 0.15 11.67
C ALA A 102 9.23 -0.75 12.92
N PRO A 103 8.14 -0.81 13.71
CA PRO A 103 8.08 -1.68 14.88
C PRO A 103 8.24 -3.16 14.50
N SER A 104 9.22 -3.84 15.08
CA SER A 104 9.38 -5.29 14.97
C SER A 104 8.42 -6.05 15.91
N ASN A 105 8.17 -7.34 15.63
CA ASN A 105 7.33 -8.25 16.43
C ASN A 105 5.84 -7.88 16.50
N ILE A 106 5.25 -7.52 15.37
CA ILE A 106 3.80 -7.35 15.24
C ILE A 106 3.13 -8.73 15.06
N SER A 107 2.26 -9.13 16.00
CA SER A 107 1.41 -10.32 15.83
C SER A 107 0.45 -10.10 14.66
N PHE A 108 0.67 -10.86 13.58
CA PHE A 108 0.00 -10.66 12.29
C PHE A 108 -1.50 -10.98 12.28
N ASN A 109 -1.96 -11.89 13.15
CA ASN A 109 -3.38 -12.23 13.24
C ASN A 109 -4.19 -11.18 14.04
N ASP A 110 -3.52 -10.43 14.93
CA ASP A 110 -4.17 -9.47 15.82
C ASP A 110 -4.12 -8.03 15.28
N CYS A 111 -3.54 -7.81 14.10
CA CYS A 111 -3.37 -6.49 13.51
C CYS A 111 -4.52 -6.11 12.56
N HIS A 112 -5.68 -5.74 13.11
CA HIS A 112 -6.84 -5.27 12.35
C HIS A 112 -7.30 -3.87 12.80
N PHE A 113 -8.23 -3.25 12.05
CA PHE A 113 -8.74 -1.92 12.34
C PHE A 113 -9.17 -1.79 13.81
N GLY A 114 -8.72 -0.70 14.47
CA GLY A 114 -9.01 -0.43 15.87
C GLY A 114 -8.02 -1.03 16.88
N THR A 115 -7.09 -1.89 16.47
CA THR A 115 -6.10 -2.50 17.38
C THR A 115 -4.86 -1.63 17.62
N ASN A 116 -4.17 -1.82 18.76
CA ASN A 116 -2.89 -1.15 19.05
C ASN A 116 -1.82 -1.43 17.99
N CYS A 117 -1.85 -2.62 17.39
CA CYS A 117 -0.98 -2.95 16.28
C CYS A 117 -1.28 -2.07 15.06
N PHE A 118 -2.55 -1.99 14.65
CA PHE A 118 -2.97 -1.16 13.53
C PHE A 118 -2.62 0.31 13.75
N GLN A 119 -2.74 0.82 14.98
CA GLN A 119 -2.27 2.16 15.33
C GLN A 119 -0.75 2.32 15.09
N LYS A 120 0.08 1.35 15.51
CA LYS A 120 1.54 1.40 15.29
C LYS A 120 1.91 1.33 13.80
N VAL A 121 1.27 0.44 13.03
CA VAL A 121 1.52 0.28 11.58
C VAL A 121 1.09 1.51 10.80
N THR A 122 -0.09 2.06 11.08
CA THR A 122 -0.58 3.24 10.35
C THR A 122 0.31 4.47 10.59
N LYS A 123 0.92 4.61 11.77
CA LYS A 123 1.93 5.65 12.02
C LYS A 123 3.23 5.47 11.23
N VAL A 124 3.52 4.28 10.68
CA VAL A 124 4.65 4.08 9.76
C VAL A 124 4.38 4.80 8.43
N LYS A 125 3.13 4.78 7.93
CA LYS A 125 2.77 5.40 6.65
C LYS A 125 3.15 6.88 6.59
N SER A 126 2.68 7.68 7.54
CA SER A 126 2.99 9.11 7.59
C SER A 126 4.48 9.38 7.75
N ARG A 127 5.22 8.56 8.50
CA ARG A 127 6.69 8.69 8.63
C ARG A 127 7.42 8.43 7.32
N ILE A 128 7.04 7.38 6.59
CA ILE A 128 7.62 7.06 5.28
C ILE A 128 7.28 8.15 4.26
N VAL A 129 6.02 8.58 4.20
CA VAL A 129 5.59 9.69 3.34
C VAL A 129 6.41 10.94 3.66
N MET A 130 6.55 11.32 4.94
CA MET A 130 7.37 12.46 5.36
C MET A 130 8.82 12.33 4.90
N LYS A 131 9.42 11.14 5.05
CA LYS A 131 10.81 10.88 4.65
C LYS A 131 10.98 11.11 3.14
N ILE A 132 10.11 10.53 2.32
CA ILE A 132 10.17 10.66 0.85
C ILE A 132 9.94 12.11 0.40
N LEU A 133 8.98 12.82 1.02
CA LEU A 133 8.75 14.24 0.75
C LEU A 133 9.99 15.09 1.08
N LYS A 134 10.65 14.86 2.22
CA LYS A 134 11.90 15.56 2.60
C LYS A 134 13.06 15.28 1.63
N MET A 135 12.99 14.20 0.84
CA MET A 135 13.97 13.85 -0.18
C MET A 135 13.67 14.46 -1.55
N GLY A 136 12.59 15.24 -1.70
CA GLY A 136 12.27 15.95 -2.94
C GLY A 136 11.20 15.29 -3.82
N TYR A 137 10.61 14.17 -3.39
CA TYR A 137 9.69 13.38 -4.22
C TYR A 137 8.24 13.54 -3.79
N ASN A 138 7.32 13.68 -4.75
CA ASN A 138 5.88 13.60 -4.51
C ASN A 138 5.47 12.15 -4.28
N VAL A 139 4.45 11.92 -3.46
CA VAL A 139 4.00 10.57 -3.10
C VAL A 139 2.53 10.41 -3.41
N LEU A 140 2.18 9.40 -4.22
CA LEU A 140 0.85 8.83 -4.30
C LEU A 140 0.83 7.53 -3.48
N LEU A 141 0.31 7.58 -2.27
CA LEU A 141 0.15 6.42 -1.42
C LEU A 141 -1.12 5.67 -1.82
N GLY A 142 -1.03 4.35 -1.98
CA GLY A 142 -2.18 3.47 -2.16
C GLY A 142 -2.00 2.18 -1.37
N ASP A 143 -2.98 1.84 -0.54
CA ASP A 143 -3.03 0.56 0.14
C ASP A 143 -3.20 -0.57 -0.90
N VAL A 144 -2.59 -1.72 -0.60
CA VAL A 144 -2.59 -2.88 -1.50
C VAL A 144 -3.96 -3.54 -1.66
N ASP A 145 -4.93 -3.17 -0.83
CA ASP A 145 -6.34 -3.55 -0.93
C ASP A 145 -7.19 -2.47 -1.61
N VAL A 146 -6.59 -1.47 -2.24
CA VAL A 146 -7.26 -0.56 -3.18
C VAL A 146 -7.09 -1.12 -4.60
N TYR A 147 -8.21 -1.41 -5.28
CA TYR A 147 -8.18 -1.84 -6.67
C TYR A 147 -8.25 -0.63 -7.61
N TRP A 148 -7.39 -0.59 -8.64
CA TRP A 148 -7.27 0.56 -9.55
C TRP A 148 -7.90 0.20 -10.90
N PHE A 149 -8.92 0.93 -11.33
CA PHE A 149 -9.55 0.73 -12.64
C PHE A 149 -8.81 1.48 -13.74
N GLU A 150 -8.32 2.68 -13.43
CA GLU A 150 -7.58 3.55 -14.34
C GLU A 150 -6.28 4.05 -13.68
N ASN A 151 -5.46 4.76 -14.43
CA ASN A 151 -4.25 5.41 -13.89
C ASN A 151 -4.62 6.79 -13.30
N PRO A 152 -4.66 6.96 -11.96
CA PRO A 152 -5.06 8.22 -11.32
C PRO A 152 -3.92 9.25 -11.27
N VAL A 153 -2.68 8.89 -11.63
CA VAL A 153 -1.49 9.74 -11.38
C VAL A 153 -1.65 11.13 -12.01
N GLN A 154 -2.10 11.20 -13.26
CA GLN A 154 -2.34 12.48 -13.93
C GLN A 154 -3.49 13.26 -13.28
N TYR A 155 -4.57 12.57 -12.91
CA TYR A 155 -5.73 13.18 -12.26
C TYR A 155 -5.33 13.84 -10.93
N VAL A 156 -4.70 13.09 -10.02
CA VAL A 156 -4.29 13.62 -8.71
C VAL A 156 -3.24 14.72 -8.82
N ARG A 157 -2.36 14.66 -9.83
CA ARG A 157 -1.37 15.69 -10.10
C ARG A 157 -1.95 16.95 -10.74
N SER A 158 -3.19 16.95 -11.20
CA SER A 158 -3.83 18.15 -11.76
C SER A 158 -4.27 19.14 -10.67
N PHE A 159 -4.40 18.68 -9.42
CA PHE A 159 -4.70 19.52 -8.27
C PHE A 159 -3.48 20.37 -7.90
N GLY A 160 -3.70 21.57 -7.36
CA GLY A 160 -2.67 22.57 -7.04
C GLY A 160 -1.67 22.13 -5.94
N PRO A 161 -1.08 23.07 -5.16
CA PRO A 161 -0.16 22.76 -4.05
C PRO A 161 -0.90 22.18 -2.83
N THR A 162 -1.76 21.18 -3.04
CA THR A 162 -2.66 20.60 -2.05
C THR A 162 -2.24 19.18 -1.69
N THR A 163 -2.60 18.74 -0.49
CA THR A 163 -2.61 17.31 -0.14
C THR A 163 -3.98 16.74 -0.51
N LEU A 164 -4.03 15.57 -1.14
CA LEU A 164 -5.28 14.88 -1.46
C LEU A 164 -5.47 13.68 -0.53
N ALA A 165 -6.70 13.42 -0.10
CA ALA A 165 -7.04 12.24 0.67
C ALA A 165 -8.38 11.66 0.19
N GLN A 166 -8.51 10.33 0.24
CA GLN A 166 -9.80 9.68 0.06
C GLN A 166 -10.74 9.98 1.23
N SER A 167 -12.05 9.90 0.99
CA SER A 167 -13.07 10.03 2.03
C SER A 167 -13.73 8.69 2.38
N ASP A 168 -13.90 8.43 3.67
CA ASP A 168 -14.75 7.39 4.26
C ASP A 168 -16.21 7.85 4.44
N GLU A 169 -16.58 9.03 3.95
CA GLU A 169 -17.98 9.46 3.89
C GLU A 169 -18.70 8.74 2.74
N TYR A 170 -19.65 7.89 3.11
CA TYR A 170 -20.37 7.03 2.17
C TYR A 170 -21.76 7.58 1.81
N ASN A 171 -22.24 8.64 2.48
CA ASN A 171 -23.50 9.27 2.12
C ASN A 171 -23.42 9.85 0.70
N GLN A 172 -24.50 9.67 -0.07
CA GLN A 172 -24.53 10.07 -1.48
C GLN A 172 -24.59 11.58 -1.69
N THR A 173 -24.91 12.35 -0.65
CA THR A 173 -25.04 13.81 -0.68
C THR A 173 -24.36 14.43 0.52
N GLY A 174 -24.10 15.74 0.44
CA GLY A 174 -23.47 16.50 1.51
C GLY A 174 -21.94 16.48 1.50
N PRO A 175 -21.33 17.03 2.56
CA PRO A 175 -19.88 17.19 2.66
C PRO A 175 -19.15 15.84 2.78
N ILE A 176 -18.00 15.71 2.12
CA ILE A 176 -17.14 14.50 2.19
C ILE A 176 -16.02 14.62 3.20
N ASN A 177 -15.75 15.82 3.69
CA ASN A 177 -14.75 16.10 4.71
C ASN A 177 -15.39 16.20 6.11
N LEU A 178 -16.39 15.36 6.42
CA LEU A 178 -17.00 15.32 7.75
C LEU A 178 -16.00 14.83 8.82
N PRO A 179 -16.19 15.20 10.10
CA PRO A 179 -15.32 14.77 11.20
C PRO A 179 -14.99 13.29 11.17
N ARG A 180 -13.68 12.99 11.17
CA ARG A 180 -13.13 11.62 11.15
C ARG A 180 -13.53 10.78 9.92
N ARG A 181 -13.87 11.43 8.79
CA ARG A 181 -14.10 10.76 7.50
C ARG A 181 -12.89 10.78 6.56
N LEU A 182 -11.72 11.23 7.01
CA LEU A 182 -10.50 11.12 6.19
C LEU A 182 -10.04 9.66 6.15
N ASN A 183 -9.77 9.19 4.93
CA ASN A 183 -9.18 7.87 4.67
C ASN A 183 -7.72 8.06 4.20
N SER A 184 -6.77 7.41 4.88
CA SER A 184 -5.34 7.50 4.57
C SER A 184 -4.83 6.33 3.70
N GLY A 185 -5.73 5.45 3.24
CA GLY A 185 -5.39 4.33 2.37
C GLY A 185 -5.23 4.71 0.90
N PHE A 186 -5.68 5.90 0.50
CA PHE A 186 -5.34 6.49 -0.80
C PHE A 186 -5.16 8.00 -0.66
N SER A 187 -3.95 8.50 -0.90
CA SER A 187 -3.63 9.92 -0.71
C SER A 187 -2.49 10.39 -1.61
N PHE A 188 -2.47 11.69 -1.93
CA PHE A 188 -1.41 12.32 -2.70
C PHE A 188 -0.81 13.49 -1.93
N ALA A 189 0.51 13.53 -1.81
CA ALA A 189 1.24 14.61 -1.15
C ALA A 189 2.37 15.11 -2.06
N ARG A 190 2.47 16.44 -2.19
CA ARG A 190 3.54 17.08 -2.96
C ARG A 190 4.74 17.39 -2.08
N SER A 191 5.94 17.20 -2.62
CA SER A 191 7.17 17.64 -1.97
C SER A 191 7.31 19.16 -2.10
N ASN A 192 6.80 19.88 -1.11
CA ASN A 192 7.00 21.31 -0.93
C ASN A 192 7.03 21.65 0.58
N ALA A 193 7.58 22.81 0.93
CA ALA A 193 7.78 23.19 2.34
C ALA A 193 6.47 23.19 3.16
N PRO A 194 5.36 23.78 2.70
CA PRO A 194 4.07 23.70 3.40
C PRO A 194 3.62 22.25 3.69
N THR A 195 3.57 21.40 2.65
CA THR A 195 3.12 20.00 2.78
C THR A 195 4.03 19.21 3.71
N ILE A 196 5.35 19.38 3.61
CA ILE A 196 6.31 18.72 4.50
C ILE A 196 6.06 19.11 5.96
N ALA A 197 5.87 20.40 6.24
CA ALA A 197 5.58 20.88 7.59
C ALA A 197 4.25 20.33 8.13
N ALA A 198 3.22 20.23 7.28
CA ALA A 198 1.92 19.69 7.68
C ALA A 198 2.01 18.19 8.02
N ILE A 199 2.69 17.38 7.19
CA ILE A 199 2.90 15.96 7.46
C ILE A 199 3.81 15.77 8.68
N GLU A 200 4.79 16.64 8.91
CA GLU A 200 5.60 16.62 10.13
C GLU A 200 4.76 16.90 11.39
N LYS A 201 3.82 17.85 11.34
CA LYS A 201 2.84 18.04 12.44
C LYS A 201 2.01 16.78 12.69
N VAL A 202 1.56 16.10 11.63
CA VAL A 202 0.82 14.83 11.73
C VAL A 202 1.67 13.75 12.42
N VAL A 203 2.92 13.57 11.99
CA VAL A 203 3.86 12.61 12.59
C VAL A 203 4.13 12.91 14.06
N ASN A 204 4.36 14.19 14.39
CA ASN A 204 4.63 14.62 15.75
C ASN A 204 3.42 14.39 16.66
N HIS A 205 2.22 14.76 16.21
CA HIS A 205 0.98 14.50 16.97
C HIS A 205 0.72 12.99 17.12
N ALA A 206 1.02 12.20 16.08
CA ALA A 206 0.89 10.76 16.14
C ALA A 206 1.82 10.09 17.17
N SER A 207 2.98 10.68 17.46
CA SER A 207 3.94 10.13 18.43
C SER A 207 3.43 10.14 19.87
N THR A 208 2.53 11.08 20.21
CA THR A 208 1.99 11.25 21.57
C THR A 208 0.53 10.78 21.72
N SER A 209 -0.15 10.49 20.60
CA SER A 209 -1.55 10.08 20.59
C SER A 209 -1.75 8.55 20.62
N THR A 210 -2.83 8.09 21.22
CA THR A 210 -3.28 6.67 21.17
C THR A 210 -4.21 6.38 19.99
N LEU A 211 -4.49 7.39 19.15
CA LEU A 211 -5.34 7.22 17.97
C LEU A 211 -4.57 6.55 16.82
N SER A 212 -5.33 5.98 15.88
CA SER A 212 -4.79 5.56 14.57
C SER A 212 -4.51 6.78 13.70
N GLU A 213 -3.77 6.57 12.61
CA GLU A 213 -3.35 7.64 11.70
C GLU A 213 -4.52 8.47 11.13
N GLN A 214 -5.61 7.83 10.69
CA GLN A 214 -6.72 8.53 10.02
C GLN A 214 -7.36 9.66 10.86
N PRO A 215 -7.78 9.42 12.12
CA PRO A 215 -8.22 10.48 13.01
C PRO A 215 -7.17 11.58 13.21
N ILE A 216 -5.89 11.20 13.38
CA ILE A 216 -4.80 12.17 13.57
C ILE A 216 -4.62 13.07 12.34
N PHE A 217 -4.64 12.49 11.14
CA PHE A 217 -4.61 13.26 9.89
C PHE A 217 -5.77 14.25 9.83
N TYR A 218 -6.98 13.80 10.16
CA TYR A 218 -8.15 14.67 10.16
C TYR A 218 -8.00 15.80 11.19
N ASP A 219 -7.70 15.48 12.44
CA ASP A 219 -7.65 16.47 13.53
C ASP A 219 -6.53 17.50 13.30
N VAL A 220 -5.40 17.10 12.72
CA VAL A 220 -4.30 18.01 12.38
C VAL A 220 -4.60 18.86 11.15
N LEU A 221 -5.13 18.29 10.07
CA LEU A 221 -5.31 19.01 8.79
C LEU A 221 -6.65 19.74 8.68
N CYS A 222 -7.71 19.20 9.29
CA CYS A 222 -9.06 19.74 9.29
C CYS A 222 -9.48 20.35 10.63
N GLY A 223 -8.64 20.26 11.67
CA GLY A 223 -8.99 20.69 13.02
C GLY A 223 -9.92 19.67 13.71
N GLU A 224 -9.80 19.55 15.03
CA GLU A 224 -10.72 18.72 15.81
C GLU A 224 -12.16 19.12 15.53
N GLY A 225 -13.03 18.13 15.27
CA GLY A 225 -14.43 18.40 14.92
C GLY A 225 -14.64 19.12 13.58
N GLY A 226 -13.59 19.31 12.77
CA GLY A 226 -13.67 19.98 11.46
C GLY A 226 -13.62 21.50 11.51
N LEU A 227 -13.04 22.09 12.57
CA LEU A 227 -12.93 23.55 12.76
C LEU A 227 -12.28 24.30 11.59
N ASN A 228 -11.41 23.64 10.83
CA ASN A 228 -10.66 24.22 9.72
C ASN A 228 -11.24 23.86 8.34
N ARG A 229 -12.46 23.33 8.28
CA ARG A 229 -13.16 23.11 7.00
C ARG A 229 -13.50 24.45 6.36
N ILE A 230 -13.18 24.59 5.08
CA ILE A 230 -13.46 25.81 4.30
C ILE A 230 -14.49 25.59 3.18
N SER A 231 -14.79 24.33 2.87
CA SER A 231 -15.83 23.90 1.93
C SER A 231 -16.27 22.47 2.26
N ASP A 232 -17.11 21.88 1.42
CA ASP A 232 -17.62 20.51 1.56
C ASP A 232 -16.60 19.41 1.21
N ASP A 233 -15.48 19.81 0.61
CA ASP A 233 -14.41 18.94 0.12
C ASP A 233 -13.01 19.39 0.58
N ARG A 234 -12.87 20.53 1.27
CA ARG A 234 -11.54 21.07 1.64
C ARG A 234 -11.44 21.52 3.07
N CYS A 235 -10.25 21.35 3.62
CA CYS A 235 -9.84 21.98 4.87
C CYS A 235 -8.54 22.76 4.66
N LEU A 236 -8.37 23.85 5.39
CA LEU A 236 -7.17 24.68 5.35
C LEU A 236 -6.47 24.64 6.70
N GLU A 237 -5.30 24.01 6.77
CA GLU A 237 -4.53 23.98 8.01
C GLU A 237 -3.89 25.37 8.27
N PRO A 238 -4.25 26.07 9.36
CA PRO A 238 -3.97 27.49 9.51
C PRO A 238 -2.50 27.82 9.73
N VAL A 239 -1.68 26.90 10.25
CA VAL A 239 -0.27 27.17 10.58
C VAL A 239 0.64 27.01 9.36
N THR A 240 0.43 25.94 8.59
CA THR A 240 1.25 25.60 7.42
C THR A 240 0.65 26.12 6.11
N ASN A 241 -0.59 26.62 6.15
CA ASN A 241 -1.34 27.10 4.99
C ASN A 241 -1.52 26.01 3.91
N VAL A 242 -1.53 24.74 4.31
CA VAL A 242 -1.79 23.60 3.42
C VAL A 242 -3.28 23.36 3.33
N THR A 243 -3.77 23.28 2.09
CA THR A 243 -5.13 22.80 1.84
C THR A 243 -5.11 21.30 1.66
N VAL A 244 -5.91 20.58 2.44
CA VAL A 244 -6.28 19.19 2.15
C VAL A 244 -7.57 19.17 1.35
N HIS A 245 -7.56 18.46 0.23
CA HIS A 245 -8.71 18.27 -0.66
C HIS A 245 -9.12 16.80 -0.62
N PHE A 246 -10.40 16.56 -0.34
CA PHE A 246 -10.97 15.23 -0.28
C PHE A 246 -11.41 14.82 -1.69
N LEU A 247 -10.93 13.67 -2.16
CA LEU A 247 -11.23 13.16 -3.49
C LEU A 247 -12.72 12.85 -3.63
N ASP A 248 -13.28 13.13 -4.82
CA ASP A 248 -14.69 12.83 -5.13
C ASP A 248 -14.97 11.34 -4.90
N ARG A 249 -15.90 11.04 -3.98
CA ARG A 249 -16.31 9.67 -3.62
C ARG A 249 -16.91 8.88 -4.76
N ASN A 250 -17.39 9.51 -5.84
CA ASN A 250 -17.80 8.82 -7.06
C ASN A 250 -16.62 8.29 -7.87
N LEU A 251 -15.51 9.03 -7.88
CA LEU A 251 -14.31 8.69 -8.63
C LEU A 251 -13.33 7.85 -7.78
N PHE A 252 -13.33 8.06 -6.46
CA PHE A 252 -12.48 7.37 -5.48
C PHE A 252 -13.32 6.74 -4.36
N PRO A 253 -14.27 5.85 -4.66
CA PRO A 253 -15.15 5.24 -3.66
C PRO A 253 -14.41 4.45 -2.59
N ASN A 254 -14.85 4.65 -1.35
CA ASN A 254 -14.57 3.73 -0.25
C ASN A 254 -15.47 2.49 -0.33
N GLY A 255 -15.17 1.48 0.47
CA GLY A 255 -15.84 0.18 0.44
C GLY A 255 -17.25 0.13 1.01
N ALA A 256 -17.79 1.23 1.55
CA ALA A 256 -19.19 1.36 1.93
C ALA A 256 -20.02 2.15 0.91
N TYR A 257 -19.39 2.75 -0.10
CA TYR A 257 -20.07 3.66 -1.00
C TYR A 257 -20.94 2.89 -1.99
N LEU A 258 -22.24 3.21 -2.02
CA LEU A 258 -23.25 2.70 -2.98
C LEU A 258 -23.39 1.17 -3.06
N ASP A 259 -22.92 0.45 -2.03
CA ASP A 259 -22.84 -1.01 -2.02
C ASP A 259 -22.17 -1.53 -3.31
N LEU A 260 -21.09 -0.88 -3.73
CA LEU A 260 -20.37 -1.22 -4.98
C LEU A 260 -19.81 -2.64 -4.93
N TRP A 261 -19.34 -3.08 -3.77
CA TRP A 261 -18.78 -4.43 -3.57
C TRP A 261 -19.84 -5.54 -3.64
N GLU A 262 -21.11 -5.17 -3.46
CA GLU A 262 -22.26 -6.07 -3.45
C GLU A 262 -22.93 -6.14 -4.83
N LYS A 263 -22.46 -5.37 -5.83
CA LYS A 263 -22.99 -5.43 -7.19
C LYS A 263 -22.65 -6.77 -7.86
N PRO A 264 -23.56 -7.33 -8.68
CA PRO A 264 -23.28 -8.56 -9.42
C PRO A 264 -22.03 -8.47 -10.30
N ASN A 265 -21.78 -7.29 -10.88
CA ASN A 265 -20.56 -6.96 -11.62
C ASN A 265 -19.93 -5.70 -11.03
N VAL A 266 -19.10 -5.87 -10.01
CA VAL A 266 -18.41 -4.77 -9.31
C VAL A 266 -17.59 -3.92 -10.28
N ARG A 267 -16.94 -4.58 -11.26
CA ARG A 267 -16.08 -3.94 -12.25
C ARG A 267 -16.87 -2.99 -13.15
N GLU A 268 -17.97 -3.48 -13.73
CA GLU A 268 -18.85 -2.67 -14.58
C GLU A 268 -19.52 -1.54 -13.79
N ALA A 269 -19.97 -1.83 -12.56
CA ALA A 269 -20.58 -0.82 -11.70
C ALA A 269 -19.64 0.37 -11.41
N CYS A 270 -18.35 0.09 -11.19
CA CYS A 270 -17.33 1.13 -11.00
C CYS A 270 -17.01 1.85 -12.32
N MET A 271 -16.82 1.14 -13.42
CA MET A 271 -16.53 1.76 -14.72
C MET A 271 -17.64 2.68 -15.21
N ASN A 272 -18.91 2.33 -14.97
CA ASN A 272 -20.06 3.19 -15.31
C ASN A 272 -20.07 4.52 -14.54
N LYS A 273 -19.32 4.62 -13.45
CA LYS A 273 -19.14 5.85 -12.66
C LYS A 273 -17.79 6.52 -12.93
N SER A 274 -16.99 5.99 -13.86
CA SER A 274 -15.63 6.44 -14.13
C SER A 274 -14.74 6.42 -12.88
N CYS A 275 -14.91 5.39 -12.03
CA CYS A 275 -14.06 5.23 -10.86
C CYS A 275 -12.60 5.06 -11.28
N PHE A 276 -11.69 5.81 -10.67
CA PHE A 276 -10.26 5.54 -10.76
C PHE A 276 -9.87 4.34 -9.91
N VAL A 277 -10.46 4.22 -8.73
CA VAL A 277 -10.16 3.18 -7.74
C VAL A 277 -11.41 2.70 -7.00
N LEU A 278 -11.34 1.56 -6.34
CA LEU A 278 -12.29 1.13 -5.31
C LEU A 278 -11.52 0.55 -4.12
N HIS A 279 -11.72 1.13 -2.94
CA HIS A 279 -11.05 0.67 -1.73
C HIS A 279 -11.82 -0.51 -1.12
N ASN A 280 -11.10 -1.61 -0.84
CA ASN A 280 -11.62 -2.79 -0.15
C ASN A 280 -11.63 -2.60 1.39
N ASN A 281 -11.91 -1.38 1.88
CA ASN A 281 -12.17 -1.13 3.30
C ASN A 281 -13.65 -1.40 3.65
N TRP A 282 -14.05 -1.15 4.90
CA TRP A 282 -15.39 -1.47 5.42
C TRP A 282 -15.74 -2.97 5.53
N ILE A 283 -14.72 -3.82 5.57
CA ILE A 283 -14.84 -5.25 5.88
C ILE A 283 -13.74 -5.63 6.88
N ASN A 284 -14.11 -6.42 7.90
CA ASN A 284 -13.17 -6.86 8.93
C ASN A 284 -12.63 -8.26 8.62
N GLY A 285 -11.31 -8.41 8.74
CA GLY A 285 -10.60 -9.66 8.49
C GLY A 285 -9.98 -9.70 7.10
N ARG A 286 -8.68 -9.95 7.07
CA ARG A 286 -7.88 -10.05 5.84
C ARG A 286 -8.40 -11.13 4.89
N LEU A 287 -8.74 -12.31 5.40
CA LEU A 287 -9.24 -13.41 4.56
C LEU A 287 -10.53 -12.99 3.84
N LYS A 288 -11.44 -12.31 4.55
CA LYS A 288 -12.66 -11.77 3.94
C LYS A 288 -12.38 -10.69 2.90
N LYS A 289 -11.39 -9.81 3.14
CA LYS A 289 -10.91 -8.85 2.13
C LYS A 289 -10.41 -9.57 0.87
N LEU A 290 -9.59 -10.60 1.05
CA LEU A 290 -9.02 -11.39 -0.05
C LEU A 290 -10.13 -12.07 -0.84
N GLU A 291 -11.02 -12.79 -0.16
CA GLU A 291 -12.17 -13.47 -0.74
C GLU A 291 -13.06 -12.48 -1.51
N ARG A 292 -13.42 -11.34 -0.92
CA ARG A 292 -14.24 -10.31 -1.58
C ARG A 292 -13.61 -9.82 -2.88
N GLN A 293 -12.30 -9.59 -2.87
CA GLN A 293 -11.58 -9.09 -4.05
C GLN A 293 -11.42 -10.15 -5.15
N VAL A 294 -11.18 -11.41 -4.77
CA VAL A 294 -11.11 -12.53 -5.71
C VAL A 294 -12.48 -12.82 -6.33
N LEU A 295 -13.53 -12.95 -5.49
CA LEU A 295 -14.88 -13.31 -5.93
C LEU A 295 -15.55 -12.22 -6.78
N SER A 296 -15.15 -10.96 -6.62
CA SER A 296 -15.63 -9.84 -7.45
C SER A 296 -14.95 -9.73 -8.83
N GLY A 297 -13.94 -10.56 -9.11
CA GLY A 297 -13.16 -10.47 -10.35
C GLY A 297 -12.20 -9.27 -10.41
N LEU A 298 -11.90 -8.67 -9.26
CA LEU A 298 -10.95 -7.56 -9.12
C LEU A 298 -9.56 -8.07 -8.67
N TRP A 299 -9.06 -9.10 -9.35
CA TRP A 299 -7.87 -9.84 -8.98
C TRP A 299 -7.01 -10.19 -10.20
N GLU A 300 -5.73 -9.81 -10.17
CA GLU A 300 -4.85 -9.88 -11.34
C GLU A 300 -3.62 -10.80 -11.13
N TYR A 301 -3.60 -11.61 -10.06
CA TYR A 301 -2.46 -12.45 -9.69
C TYR A 301 -2.79 -13.96 -9.72
N ASP A 302 -2.01 -14.75 -10.45
CA ASP A 302 -2.14 -16.20 -10.48
C ASP A 302 -1.40 -16.84 -9.29
N SER A 303 -2.15 -17.12 -8.22
CA SER A 303 -1.62 -17.70 -6.98
C SER A 303 -1.22 -19.19 -7.10
N SER A 304 -1.49 -19.84 -8.23
CA SER A 304 -1.04 -21.22 -8.50
C SER A 304 0.44 -21.29 -8.86
N LYS A 305 1.00 -20.20 -9.40
CA LYS A 305 2.41 -20.10 -9.84
C LYS A 305 3.28 -19.36 -8.83
N ARG A 306 3.30 -19.84 -7.58
CA ARG A 306 3.92 -19.16 -6.42
C ARG A 306 5.43 -18.91 -6.50
N MET A 307 6.15 -19.48 -7.46
CA MET A 307 7.60 -19.32 -7.57
C MET A 307 8.01 -17.94 -8.11
N HIS A 308 7.19 -17.34 -8.98
CA HIS A 308 7.47 -16.04 -9.61
C HIS A 308 6.17 -15.25 -9.83
N LEU A 309 6.27 -13.92 -9.85
CA LEU A 309 5.16 -13.02 -10.11
C LEU A 309 4.50 -13.34 -11.45
N SER A 310 3.34 -13.97 -11.40
CA SER A 310 2.56 -14.33 -12.58
C SER A 310 1.27 -13.53 -12.60
N CYS A 311 1.23 -12.51 -13.47
CA CYS A 311 0.03 -11.72 -13.66
C CYS A 311 -0.95 -12.43 -14.58
N ILE A 312 -2.23 -12.38 -14.24
CA ILE A 312 -3.30 -12.85 -15.10
C ILE A 312 -3.36 -11.89 -16.28
N THR A 313 -3.13 -12.40 -17.50
CA THR A 313 -3.37 -11.62 -18.71
C THR A 313 -4.88 -11.58 -18.94
N PRO A 314 -5.50 -10.40 -19.13
CA PRO A 314 -6.89 -10.37 -19.56
C PRO A 314 -7.00 -11.15 -20.87
N ASN A 315 -7.78 -12.23 -20.87
CA ASN A 315 -8.06 -12.96 -22.10
C ASN A 315 -8.62 -11.99 -23.13
N SER A 316 -8.02 -11.95 -24.31
CA SER A 316 -8.50 -11.24 -25.50
C SER A 316 -9.75 -11.92 -26.09
N SER A 317 -10.74 -12.24 -25.26
CA SER A 317 -11.93 -12.99 -25.66
C SER A 317 -13.16 -12.49 -24.93
N THR A 318 -13.77 -11.44 -25.47
CA THR A 318 -15.20 -11.35 -25.83
C THR A 318 -15.41 -10.00 -26.52
N SER A 319 -15.09 -9.97 -27.80
CA SER A 319 -15.73 -9.08 -28.79
C SER A 319 -17.10 -9.62 -29.16
#